data_AF-A0A9W9X776-F1
#
_entry.id   AF-A0A9W9X776-F1
#
_cell.length_a   1.000
_cell.length_b   1.000
_cell.length_c   1.000
_cell.angle_alpha   90.00
_cell.angle_beta   90.00
_cell.angle_gamma   90.00
#
_symmetry.space_group_name_H-M   'P 1'
#
loop_
_entity.id
_entity.type
_entity.pdbx_description
1 polymer ?
#
loop_
_entity_poly.entity_id
_entity_poly.type
_entity_poly.pdbx_seq_one_letter_code
_entity_poly.pdbx_strand_id
1 'polypeptide(L)'
;MIASNPFGSGVFSLFRYLVLGLLIQTAAATHHASPKPPKLSFLYTLFAECKSDLMHAGTGPHGIRAAIPIVGGNFSGPHLSGKVLNVGADWGLTDPRTKIFSADTRYNLRTDDGADIFVQTSGPQVPDGHLHLRMVFETASPRYYWLNNIVAIGVLTTGLPSTGDFNLLRIDGWHLAGDWDSTQFVNSSVPV
;
A
#
# COMPACT_ATOMS: atom_id res chain seq x y z
N MET A 1 35.16 -54.73 78.22
CA MET A 1 34.64 -56.09 78.44
C MET A 1 33.27 -56.16 77.78
N ILE A 2 33.05 -57.16 76.93
CA ILE A 2 31.92 -57.31 75.98
C ILE A 2 30.63 -57.74 76.69
N ALA A 3 29.46 -57.25 76.27
CA ALA A 3 28.13 -57.90 76.31
C ALA A 3 27.09 -56.92 75.70
N SER A 4 26.53 -57.11 74.50
CA SER A 4 25.49 -58.05 74.01
C SER A 4 24.08 -57.43 73.92
N ASN A 5 23.64 -57.10 72.69
CA ASN A 5 22.33 -57.33 72.03
C ASN A 5 20.98 -56.94 72.75
N PRO A 6 19.80 -56.92 72.05
CA PRO A 6 19.45 -56.37 70.73
C PRO A 6 17.98 -55.82 70.62
N PHE A 7 17.61 -55.33 69.41
CA PHE A 7 16.26 -55.23 68.80
C PHE A 7 15.16 -54.25 69.31
N GLY A 8 14.50 -53.58 68.33
CA GLY A 8 13.15 -53.00 68.42
C GLY A 8 13.00 -51.63 67.72
N SER A 9 13.00 -51.55 66.38
CA SER A 9 11.81 -51.32 65.53
C SER A 9 10.97 -50.07 65.84
N GLY A 10 10.81 -49.17 64.86
CA GLY A 10 9.64 -48.26 64.82
C GLY A 10 9.91 -46.80 64.45
N VAL A 11 10.28 -46.50 63.20
CA VAL A 11 9.50 -45.70 62.21
C VAL A 11 9.10 -44.24 62.57
N PHE A 12 9.43 -43.36 61.60
CA PHE A 12 8.78 -42.09 61.19
C PHE A 12 9.29 -40.72 61.69
N SER A 13 9.61 -39.89 60.67
CA SER A 13 9.47 -38.42 60.62
C SER A 13 10.58 -37.64 61.34
N LEU A 14 11.19 -36.57 60.80
CA LEU A 14 10.67 -35.50 59.98
C LEU A 14 11.71 -34.99 58.98
N PHE A 15 11.20 -34.72 57.78
CA PHE A 15 11.83 -34.00 56.68
C PHE A 15 11.78 -32.47 56.93
N ARG A 16 12.79 -31.76 56.41
CA ARG A 16 12.75 -30.38 55.88
C ARG A 16 12.71 -29.19 56.87
N TYR A 17 13.88 -28.58 57.10
CA TYR A 17 13.96 -27.12 57.22
C TYR A 17 14.33 -26.50 55.87
N LEU A 18 13.45 -25.59 55.47
CA LEU A 18 13.31 -24.92 54.20
C LEU A 18 14.20 -23.68 54.19
N VAL A 19 15.28 -23.64 53.40
CA VAL A 19 15.92 -22.37 53.00
C VAL A 19 15.57 -22.15 51.53
N LEU A 20 14.40 -21.56 51.30
CA LEU A 20 13.98 -21.13 49.98
C LEU A 20 14.37 -19.65 49.82
N GLY A 21 15.57 -19.41 49.32
CA GLY A 21 15.95 -18.10 48.80
C GLY A 21 15.12 -17.81 47.55
N LEU A 22 14.07 -16.99 47.70
CA LEU A 22 13.22 -16.59 46.59
C LEU A 22 13.95 -15.52 45.77
N LEU A 23 14.72 -15.96 44.77
CA LEU A 23 15.12 -15.11 43.64
C LEU A 23 13.85 -14.79 42.85
N ILE A 24 13.19 -13.68 43.18
CA ILE A 24 12.19 -13.09 42.30
C ILE A 24 12.97 -12.45 41.15
N GLN A 25 13.25 -13.22 40.12
CA GLN A 25 13.60 -12.66 38.82
C GLN A 25 12.31 -12.01 38.30
N THR A 26 12.16 -10.69 38.49
CA THR A 26 11.13 -9.96 37.76
C THR A 26 11.53 -9.99 36.30
N ALA A 27 10.95 -10.93 35.55
CA ALA A 27 10.94 -10.83 34.09
C ALA A 27 10.18 -9.55 33.77
N ALA A 28 10.91 -8.45 33.55
CA ALA A 28 10.34 -7.24 32.99
C ALA A 28 9.81 -7.63 31.61
N ALA A 29 8.49 -7.81 31.51
CA ALA A 29 7.84 -7.94 30.22
C ALA A 29 8.18 -6.69 29.43
N THR A 30 9.05 -6.81 28.43
CA THR A 30 9.27 -5.77 27.45
C THR A 30 7.94 -5.61 26.71
N HIS A 31 7.11 -4.66 27.13
CA HIS A 31 6.00 -4.19 26.33
C HIS A 31 6.60 -3.58 25.07
N HIS A 32 6.69 -4.37 23.99
CA HIS A 32 6.95 -3.83 22.67
C HIS A 32 5.77 -2.90 22.35
N ALA A 33 6.03 -1.59 22.36
CA ALA A 33 5.02 -0.61 21.98
C ALA A 33 4.54 -0.94 20.56
N SER A 34 3.22 -0.91 20.35
CA SER A 34 2.66 -1.10 19.01
C SER A 34 3.28 -0.08 18.04
N PRO A 35 3.65 -0.50 16.83
CA PRO A 35 4.21 0.42 15.86
C PRO A 35 3.22 1.55 15.58
N LYS A 36 3.70 2.78 15.55
CA LYS A 36 2.88 3.92 15.12
C LYS A 36 2.66 3.79 13.60
N PRO A 37 1.42 3.97 13.11
CA PRO A 37 1.18 3.91 11.67
C PRO A 37 1.97 5.03 10.97
N PRO A 38 2.41 4.80 9.72
CA PRO A 38 2.99 5.86 8.93
C PRO A 38 1.93 6.94 8.66
N LYS A 39 2.40 8.17 8.48
CA LYS A 39 1.55 9.29 8.04
C LYS A 39 1.55 9.34 6.51
N LEU A 40 0.59 10.07 5.94
CA LEU A 40 0.46 10.29 4.50
C LEU A 40 0.59 11.78 4.17
N SER A 41 1.22 12.06 3.04
CA SER A 41 1.32 13.38 2.42
C SER A 41 0.51 13.39 1.13
N PHE A 42 -0.33 14.41 0.96
CA PHE A 42 -1.13 14.58 -0.25
C PHE A 42 -0.24 14.84 -1.47
N LEU A 43 -0.49 14.12 -2.56
CA LEU A 43 0.29 14.20 -3.79
C LEU A 43 -0.43 15.06 -4.84
N TYR A 44 -1.61 14.60 -5.28
CA TYR A 44 -2.48 15.30 -6.21
C TYR A 44 -3.91 14.75 -6.17
N THR A 45 -4.86 15.49 -6.73
CA THR A 45 -6.14 14.97 -7.22
C THR A 45 -6.08 14.91 -8.74
N LEU A 46 -6.48 13.79 -9.31
CA LEU A 46 -6.58 13.54 -10.75
C LEU A 46 -8.03 13.27 -11.12
N PHE A 47 -8.50 13.86 -12.21
CA PHE A 47 -9.74 13.50 -12.88
C PHE A 47 -9.39 12.82 -14.20
N ALA A 48 -9.73 11.55 -14.34
CA ALA A 48 -9.50 10.76 -15.54
C ALA A 48 -10.77 10.72 -16.39
N GLU A 49 -10.63 11.00 -17.68
CA GLU A 49 -11.68 10.81 -18.67
C GLU A 49 -11.52 9.42 -19.27
N CYS A 50 -12.51 8.55 -19.02
CA CYS A 50 -12.49 7.16 -19.46
C CYS A 50 -13.62 6.90 -20.45
N LYS A 51 -13.33 6.32 -21.61
CA LYS A 51 -14.40 5.88 -22.52
C LYS A 51 -15.10 4.65 -21.97
N SER A 52 -16.29 4.38 -22.47
CA SER A 52 -16.97 3.11 -22.22
C SER A 52 -16.07 1.94 -22.62
N ASP A 53 -16.25 0.83 -21.90
CA ASP A 53 -15.43 -0.35 -22.05
C ASP A 53 -15.43 -0.87 -23.49
N LEU A 54 -14.23 -0.96 -24.07
CA LEU A 54 -14.02 -1.51 -25.42
C LEU A 54 -14.05 -3.03 -25.43
N MET A 55 -13.88 -3.65 -24.26
CA MET A 55 -13.92 -5.09 -24.10
C MET A 55 -14.63 -5.44 -22.80
N HIS A 56 -15.67 -6.25 -22.93
CA HIS A 56 -16.26 -7.01 -21.84
C HIS A 56 -16.16 -8.48 -22.23
N ALA A 57 -15.06 -9.11 -21.84
CA ALA A 57 -14.91 -10.54 -22.08
C ALA A 57 -15.93 -11.31 -21.24
N GLY A 58 -16.37 -12.48 -21.71
CA GLY A 58 -17.00 -13.46 -20.84
C GLY A 58 -16.06 -13.90 -19.71
N THR A 59 -16.52 -14.80 -18.84
CA THR A 59 -15.66 -15.33 -17.77
C THR A 59 -14.43 -16.03 -18.36
N GLY A 60 -13.25 -15.47 -18.11
CA GLY A 60 -11.96 -16.04 -18.48
C GLY A 60 -11.25 -16.70 -17.29
N PRO A 61 -10.01 -17.22 -17.49
CA PRO A 61 -9.27 -17.94 -16.46
C PRO A 61 -8.90 -17.10 -15.22
N HIS A 62 -8.94 -15.78 -15.34
CA HIS A 62 -8.61 -14.84 -14.26
C HIS A 62 -9.79 -13.95 -13.85
N GLY A 63 -11.00 -14.24 -14.34
CA GLY A 63 -12.20 -13.44 -14.11
C GLY A 63 -12.75 -12.79 -15.38
N ILE A 64 -13.61 -11.81 -15.21
CA ILE A 64 -14.24 -11.06 -16.29
C ILE A 64 -13.36 -9.85 -16.58
N ARG A 65 -12.78 -9.79 -17.77
CA ARG A 65 -11.83 -8.73 -18.17
C ARG A 65 -12.57 -7.54 -18.79
N ALA A 66 -12.26 -6.35 -18.28
CA ALA A 66 -12.58 -5.08 -18.89
C ALA A 66 -11.34 -4.48 -19.60
N ALA A 67 -11.56 -3.68 -20.64
CA ALA A 67 -10.56 -2.75 -21.15
C ALA A 67 -11.19 -1.36 -21.30
N ILE A 68 -10.76 -0.42 -20.45
CA ILE A 68 -11.37 0.90 -20.28
C ILE A 68 -10.36 1.95 -20.73
N PRO A 69 -10.52 2.56 -21.92
CA PRO A 69 -9.54 3.52 -22.42
C PRO A 69 -9.50 4.77 -21.55
N ILE A 70 -8.31 5.20 -21.17
CA ILE A 70 -8.05 6.48 -20.49
C ILE A 70 -7.66 7.47 -21.59
N VAL A 71 -8.52 8.46 -21.85
CA VAL A 71 -8.42 9.31 -23.04
C VAL A 71 -8.07 10.76 -22.74
N GLY A 72 -7.96 11.13 -21.48
CA GLY A 72 -7.69 12.50 -21.08
C GLY A 72 -7.97 12.75 -19.61
N GLY A 73 -8.10 14.03 -19.29
CA GLY A 73 -8.28 14.52 -17.93
C GLY A 73 -7.14 15.41 -17.45
N ASN A 74 -7.18 15.75 -16.17
CA ASN A 74 -6.26 16.68 -15.53
C ASN A 74 -5.87 16.23 -14.13
N PHE A 75 -4.78 16.76 -13.61
CA PHE A 75 -4.39 16.58 -12.22
C PHE A 75 -3.81 17.86 -11.64
N SER A 76 -3.96 18.03 -10.32
CA SER A 76 -3.43 19.18 -9.60
C SER A 76 -3.12 18.82 -8.15
N GLY A 77 -2.02 19.36 -7.65
CA GLY A 77 -1.50 19.12 -6.31
C GLY A 77 -0.38 20.10 -5.96
N PRO A 78 0.15 20.07 -4.73
CA PRO A 78 1.13 21.05 -4.26
C PRO A 78 2.44 21.07 -5.06
N HIS A 79 2.83 19.92 -5.62
CA HIS A 79 4.09 19.76 -6.36
C HIS A 79 3.90 19.34 -7.83
N LEU A 80 2.68 18.96 -8.23
CA LEU A 80 2.39 18.28 -9.49
C LEU A 80 1.06 18.78 -10.04
N SER A 81 1.09 19.39 -11.21
CA SER A 81 -0.10 19.79 -11.95
C SER A 81 0.12 19.55 -13.44
N GLY A 82 -0.96 19.24 -14.15
CA GLY A 82 -0.90 18.99 -15.58
C GLY A 82 -2.11 18.24 -16.13
N LYS A 83 -1.86 17.50 -17.21
CA LYS A 83 -2.88 16.76 -17.96
C LYS A 83 -2.57 15.26 -18.04
N VAL A 84 -3.63 14.46 -18.11
CA VAL A 84 -3.55 13.06 -18.50
C VAL A 84 -3.47 13.01 -20.04
N LEU A 85 -2.52 12.25 -20.57
CA LEU A 85 -2.38 12.08 -22.01
C LEU A 85 -3.39 11.05 -22.53
N ASN A 86 -3.80 11.19 -23.79
CA ASN A 86 -4.69 10.24 -24.48
C ASN A 86 -3.93 8.97 -24.89
N VAL A 87 -3.47 8.22 -23.88
CA VAL A 87 -2.77 6.95 -24.02
C VAL A 87 -2.92 6.16 -22.72
N GLY A 88 -3.22 4.88 -22.86
CA GLY A 88 -3.39 3.97 -21.74
C GLY A 88 -4.82 3.47 -21.57
N ALA A 89 -4.98 2.60 -20.58
CA ALA A 89 -6.26 2.03 -20.22
C ALA A 89 -6.22 1.45 -18.80
N ASP A 90 -7.40 1.11 -18.30
CA ASP A 90 -7.58 0.14 -17.22
C ASP A 90 -7.90 -1.24 -17.84
N TRP A 91 -7.08 -2.24 -17.53
CA TRP A 91 -7.33 -3.65 -17.88
C TRP A 91 -7.92 -4.40 -16.70
N GLY A 92 -8.92 -3.82 -16.05
CA GLY A 92 -9.46 -4.35 -14.81
C GLY A 92 -10.06 -5.75 -14.90
N LEU A 93 -10.14 -6.40 -13.75
CA LEU A 93 -10.70 -7.74 -13.57
C LEU A 93 -11.81 -7.73 -12.54
N THR A 94 -12.96 -8.31 -12.90
CA THR A 94 -14.01 -8.62 -11.94
C THR A 94 -13.94 -10.10 -11.56
N ASP A 95 -13.82 -10.38 -10.27
CA ASP A 95 -13.96 -11.74 -9.75
C ASP A 95 -15.43 -12.20 -9.89
N PRO A 96 -15.71 -13.28 -10.65
CA PRO A 96 -17.08 -13.73 -10.87
C PRO A 96 -17.78 -14.21 -9.59
N ARG A 97 -17.03 -14.60 -8.54
CA ARG A 97 -17.58 -15.12 -7.28
C ARG A 97 -17.95 -14.01 -6.31
N THR A 98 -17.05 -13.04 -6.11
CA THR A 98 -17.25 -11.94 -5.16
C THR A 98 -17.84 -10.69 -5.80
N LYS A 99 -17.79 -10.58 -7.13
CA LYS A 99 -18.13 -9.38 -7.91
C LYS A 99 -17.24 -8.17 -7.64
N ILE A 100 -16.13 -8.35 -6.93
CA ILE A 100 -15.16 -7.29 -6.68
C ILE A 100 -14.40 -7.02 -7.99
N PHE A 101 -14.47 -5.78 -8.45
CA PHE A 101 -13.62 -5.27 -9.51
C PHE A 101 -12.26 -4.84 -8.95
N SER A 102 -11.18 -5.14 -9.68
CA SER A 102 -9.83 -4.65 -9.40
C SER A 102 -9.27 -3.96 -10.62
N ALA A 103 -8.84 -2.71 -10.46
CA ALA A 103 -8.18 -1.93 -11.50
C ALA A 103 -6.75 -2.44 -11.74
N ASP A 104 -6.30 -2.34 -12.98
CA ASP A 104 -4.92 -2.56 -13.42
C ASP A 104 -4.63 -1.61 -14.59
N THR A 105 -4.14 -0.42 -14.27
CA THR A 105 -4.02 0.69 -15.21
C THR A 105 -2.59 0.98 -15.60
N ARG A 106 -2.40 1.44 -16.83
CA ARG A 106 -1.17 2.09 -17.28
C ARG A 106 -1.54 3.29 -18.13
N TYR A 107 -1.01 4.46 -17.80
CA TYR A 107 -1.28 5.71 -18.51
C TYR A 107 -0.12 6.70 -18.32
N ASN A 108 -0.20 7.85 -18.98
CA ASN A 108 0.83 8.87 -18.91
C ASN A 108 0.26 10.23 -18.49
N LEU A 109 1.04 10.93 -17.67
CA LEU A 109 0.82 12.32 -17.31
C LEU A 109 1.83 13.21 -18.04
N ARG A 110 1.40 14.43 -18.36
CA ARG A 110 2.30 15.52 -18.72
C ARG A 110 2.07 16.68 -17.77
N THR A 111 3.12 17.08 -17.06
CA THR A 111 3.07 18.25 -16.17
C THR A 111 2.99 19.55 -16.98
N ASP A 112 2.52 20.61 -16.33
CA ASP A 112 2.41 21.95 -16.95
C ASP A 112 3.76 22.51 -17.40
N ASP A 113 4.86 22.09 -16.77
CA ASP A 113 6.23 22.43 -17.14
C ASP A 113 6.90 21.42 -18.09
N GLY A 114 6.13 20.47 -18.62
CA GLY A 114 6.52 19.64 -19.77
C GLY A 114 7.19 18.30 -19.45
N ALA A 115 7.25 17.87 -18.20
CA ALA A 115 7.75 16.55 -17.84
C ALA A 115 6.71 15.45 -18.13
N ASP A 116 7.18 14.34 -18.68
CA ASP A 116 6.39 13.13 -18.87
C ASP A 116 6.58 12.16 -17.71
N ILE A 117 5.47 11.60 -17.23
CA ILE A 117 5.45 10.64 -16.13
C ILE A 117 4.58 9.46 -16.54
N PHE A 118 5.15 8.27 -16.59
CA PHE A 118 4.40 7.02 -16.69
C PHE A 118 3.80 6.69 -15.31
N VAL A 119 2.56 6.21 -15.31
CA VAL A 119 1.86 5.81 -14.10
C VAL A 119 1.25 4.43 -14.28
N GLN A 120 1.50 3.56 -13.30
CA GLN A 120 0.76 2.32 -13.13
C GLN A 120 -0.03 2.39 -11.82
N THR A 121 -1.34 2.09 -11.88
CA THR A 121 -2.14 1.93 -10.66
C THR A 121 -2.82 0.57 -10.62
N SER A 122 -2.99 0.01 -9.43
CA SER A 122 -3.63 -1.29 -9.27
C SER A 122 -4.30 -1.43 -7.92
N GLY A 123 -5.50 -1.98 -7.85
CA GLY A 123 -6.13 -2.29 -6.58
C GLY A 123 -7.62 -2.63 -6.65
N PRO A 124 -8.16 -3.28 -5.61
CA PRO A 124 -9.53 -3.74 -5.56
C PRO A 124 -10.50 -2.64 -5.13
N GLN A 125 -11.77 -2.84 -5.50
CA GLN A 125 -12.89 -2.14 -4.90
C GLN A 125 -13.02 -2.53 -3.41
N VAL A 126 -13.33 -1.54 -2.59
CA VAL A 126 -13.60 -1.67 -1.16
C VAL A 126 -15.10 -1.53 -0.86
N PRO A 127 -15.60 -1.92 0.32
CA PRO A 127 -17.03 -2.06 0.58
C PRO A 127 -17.88 -0.81 0.37
N ASP A 128 -17.30 0.39 0.46
CA ASP A 128 -17.98 1.67 0.24
C ASP A 128 -18.05 2.07 -1.25
N GLY A 129 -17.53 1.23 -2.14
CA GLY A 129 -17.56 1.42 -3.59
C GLY A 129 -16.32 2.11 -4.17
N HIS A 130 -15.45 2.68 -3.34
CA HIS A 130 -14.16 3.22 -3.77
C HIS A 130 -13.19 2.10 -4.20
N LEU A 131 -12.08 2.44 -4.85
CA LEU A 131 -10.94 1.53 -4.98
C LEU A 131 -9.75 2.09 -4.23
N HIS A 132 -9.03 1.23 -3.51
CA HIS A 132 -7.74 1.57 -2.92
C HIS A 132 -6.64 1.08 -3.86
N LEU A 133 -5.89 2.02 -4.42
CA LEU A 133 -4.90 1.79 -5.44
C LEU A 133 -3.49 1.85 -4.84
N ARG A 134 -2.61 0.95 -5.26
CA ARG A 134 -1.17 1.20 -5.28
C ARG A 134 -0.85 2.05 -6.50
N MET A 135 0.07 3.00 -6.36
CA MET A 135 0.52 3.87 -7.45
C MET A 135 2.04 3.75 -7.62
N VAL A 136 2.49 3.60 -8.86
CA VAL A 136 3.90 3.56 -9.24
C VAL A 136 4.13 4.57 -10.35
N PHE A 137 5.24 5.29 -10.27
CA PHE A 137 5.60 6.35 -11.21
C PHE A 137 6.95 6.07 -11.83
N GLU A 138 7.11 6.46 -13.10
CA GLU A 138 8.41 6.47 -13.77
C GLU A 138 8.58 7.77 -14.58
N THR A 139 9.70 8.46 -14.39
CA THR A 139 10.05 9.66 -15.15
C THR A 139 11.55 9.85 -15.27
N ALA A 140 12.00 10.38 -16.41
CA ALA A 140 13.37 10.83 -16.63
C ALA A 140 13.60 12.28 -16.17
N SER A 141 12.55 13.03 -15.82
CA SER A 141 12.69 14.43 -15.45
C SER A 141 13.51 14.59 -14.17
N PRO A 142 14.64 15.32 -14.19
CA PRO A 142 15.44 15.56 -12.98
C PRO A 142 14.63 16.24 -11.86
N ARG A 143 13.67 17.10 -12.23
CA ARG A 143 12.80 17.80 -11.28
C ARG A 143 11.86 16.84 -10.53
N TYR A 144 11.37 15.82 -11.22
CA TYR A 144 10.37 14.89 -10.71
C TYR A 144 10.92 13.49 -10.41
N TYR A 145 12.24 13.32 -10.50
CA TYR A 145 12.90 12.03 -10.34
C TYR A 145 12.64 11.37 -8.98
N TRP A 146 12.26 12.17 -7.98
CA TRP A 146 11.91 11.69 -6.65
C TRP A 146 10.68 10.76 -6.69
N LEU A 147 9.77 10.95 -7.64
CA LEU A 147 8.60 10.09 -7.85
C LEU A 147 8.97 8.62 -8.11
N ASN A 148 10.14 8.37 -8.69
CA ASN A 148 10.62 7.01 -8.94
C ASN A 148 10.91 6.23 -7.63
N ASN A 149 10.98 6.92 -6.48
CA ASN A 149 11.48 6.37 -5.22
C ASN A 149 10.49 6.50 -4.04
N ILE A 150 9.24 6.92 -4.28
CA ILE A 150 8.21 7.01 -3.23
C ILE A 150 7.32 5.79 -3.18
N VAL A 151 6.70 5.55 -2.02
CA VAL A 151 5.58 4.60 -1.91
C VAL A 151 4.28 5.38 -1.90
N ALA A 152 3.44 5.16 -2.92
CA ALA A 152 2.21 5.89 -3.10
C ALA A 152 0.96 5.00 -3.17
N ILE A 153 -0.14 5.55 -2.67
CA ILE A 153 -1.47 4.98 -2.70
C ILE A 153 -2.47 6.00 -3.23
N GLY A 154 -3.59 5.53 -3.76
CA GLY A 154 -4.69 6.38 -4.21
C GLY A 154 -6.05 5.86 -3.80
N VAL A 155 -7.01 6.76 -3.69
CA VAL A 155 -8.44 6.44 -3.51
C VAL A 155 -9.16 6.86 -4.77
N LEU A 156 -9.69 5.88 -5.50
CA LEU A 156 -10.50 6.11 -6.69
C LEU A 156 -11.96 6.25 -6.30
N THR A 157 -12.59 7.31 -6.79
CA THR A 157 -14.02 7.57 -6.70
C THR A 157 -14.64 7.50 -8.10
N THR A 158 -15.66 6.66 -8.23
CA THR A 158 -16.47 6.48 -9.44
C THR A 158 -17.79 7.25 -9.34
N GLY A 159 -18.59 7.23 -10.41
CA GLY A 159 -19.98 7.73 -10.37
C GLY A 159 -20.09 9.26 -10.34
N LEU A 160 -19.04 9.98 -10.77
CA LEU A 160 -19.10 11.42 -10.92
C LEU A 160 -19.99 11.81 -12.10
N PRO A 161 -20.60 13.01 -12.08
CA PRO A 161 -21.32 13.55 -13.22
C PRO A 161 -20.44 13.53 -14.47
N SER A 162 -20.94 12.89 -15.51
CA SER A 162 -20.22 12.63 -16.75
C SER A 162 -20.87 13.43 -17.88
N THR A 163 -20.06 14.09 -18.70
CA THR A 163 -20.47 14.71 -19.96
C THR A 163 -20.34 13.67 -21.07
N GLY A 164 -21.31 13.61 -21.98
CA GLY A 164 -21.73 12.40 -22.73
C GLY A 164 -20.70 11.47 -23.38
N ASP A 165 -19.46 11.89 -23.63
CA ASP A 165 -18.47 11.10 -24.37
C ASP A 165 -17.53 10.25 -23.49
N PHE A 166 -17.52 10.48 -22.17
CA PHE A 166 -16.64 9.76 -21.23
C PHE A 166 -17.21 9.71 -19.80
N ASN A 167 -16.83 8.66 -19.07
CA ASN A 167 -16.99 8.55 -17.63
C ASN A 167 -15.86 9.32 -16.93
N LEU A 168 -16.22 10.17 -15.96
CA LEU A 168 -15.23 10.88 -15.15
C LEU A 168 -14.92 10.09 -13.87
N LEU A 169 -13.65 9.78 -13.64
CA LEU A 169 -13.16 9.14 -12.42
C LEU A 169 -12.26 10.11 -11.65
N ARG A 170 -12.34 10.14 -10.32
CA ARG A 170 -11.42 10.93 -9.49
C ARG A 170 -10.47 10.00 -8.75
N ILE A 171 -9.19 10.33 -8.74
CA ILE A 171 -8.18 9.68 -7.90
C ILE A 171 -7.56 10.76 -7.01
N ASP A 172 -7.70 10.61 -5.70
CA ASP A 172 -6.87 11.35 -4.76
C ASP A 172 -5.64 10.49 -4.43
N GLY A 173 -4.44 11.04 -4.62
CA GLY A 173 -3.18 10.34 -4.42
C GLY A 173 -2.44 10.84 -3.16
N TRP A 174 -1.79 9.91 -2.46
CA TRP A 174 -0.92 10.19 -1.32
C TRP A 174 0.34 9.36 -1.40
N HIS A 175 1.41 9.84 -0.76
CA HIS A 175 2.63 9.09 -0.52
C HIS A 175 2.94 9.05 0.98
N LEU A 176 3.85 8.17 1.42
CA LEU A 176 4.24 8.14 2.82
C LEU A 176 4.86 9.48 3.22
N ALA A 177 4.43 10.04 4.35
CA ALA A 177 4.96 11.30 4.82
C ALA A 177 6.41 11.13 5.26
N GLY A 178 7.29 12.02 4.78
CA GLY A 178 8.72 11.96 5.02
C GLY A 178 9.51 11.21 3.94
N ASP A 179 8.83 10.65 2.93
CA ASP A 179 9.47 10.25 1.67
C ASP A 179 10.04 11.48 0.94
N TRP A 180 10.79 11.21 -0.13
CA TRP A 180 11.45 12.19 -0.98
C TRP A 180 10.48 13.23 -1.57
N ASP A 181 10.89 14.49 -1.55
CA ASP A 181 10.26 15.60 -2.30
C ASP A 181 11.18 16.17 -3.40
N SER A 182 12.40 15.62 -3.48
CA SER A 182 13.49 16.02 -4.34
C SER A 182 14.47 14.86 -4.49
N THR A 183 15.33 14.89 -5.52
CA THR A 183 16.37 13.88 -5.74
C THR A 183 17.75 14.49 -5.63
N GLN A 184 18.62 13.85 -4.87
CA GLN A 184 20.07 14.12 -4.87
C GLN A 184 20.77 13.09 -5.75
N PHE A 185 21.39 13.55 -6.83
CA PHE A 185 22.15 12.70 -7.74
C PHE A 185 23.61 12.59 -7.28
N VAL A 186 24.18 11.38 -7.37
CA VAL A 186 25.57 11.09 -6.93
C VAL A 186 26.60 11.87 -7.75
N ASN A 187 26.33 12.15 -9.03
CA ASN A 187 27.17 12.95 -9.92
C ASN A 187 26.37 14.15 -10.45
N SER A 188 26.85 15.36 -10.21
CA SER A 188 26.20 16.63 -10.61
C SER A 188 26.17 16.87 -12.13
N SER A 189 26.87 16.05 -12.91
CA SER A 189 26.72 15.98 -14.36
C SER A 189 25.47 15.16 -14.69
N VAL A 190 24.30 15.79 -14.71
CA VAL A 190 23.06 15.18 -15.20
C VAL A 190 23.29 14.71 -16.65
N PRO A 191 23.33 13.41 -16.96
CA PRO A 191 23.37 12.95 -18.34
C PRO A 191 21.95 12.69 -18.82
N VAL A 192 21.59 13.45 -19.87
CA VAL A 192 20.53 13.30 -20.89
C VAL A 192 19.51 12.17 -20.70
#